data_AF-A0A524D618-F1
#
_entry.id   AF-A0A524D618-F1
#
_cell.length_a   1.000
_cell.length_b   1.000
_cell.length_c   1.000
_cell.angle_alpha   90.00
_cell.angle_beta   90.00
_cell.angle_gamma   90.00
#
_symmetry.space_group_name_H-M   'P 1'
#
loop_
_entity.id
_entity.type
_entity.pdbx_description
1 polymer ?
#
loop_
_entity_poly.entity_id
_entity_poly.type
_entity_poly.pdbx_seq_one_letter_code
_entity_poly.pdbx_strand_id
1 'polypeptide(L)'
;MTEEIIRKTTSICPECLQPIPATVYVDEETNWVMMRKHCKDHGEFKDKLSIDPEEYKWQMDYTDLVNSTVNISTQPQNVSTGIKKSKNGCPYDCGICENHKSAPCICLIDVTNRCNLACPICFAN
;
A
#
# COMPACT_ATOMS: atom_id res chain seq x y z
N MET A 1 -6.01 -27.18 11.47
CA MET A 1 -5.42 -25.95 12.01
C MET A 1 -5.89 -24.83 11.10
N THR A 2 -6.37 -23.73 11.68
CA THR A 2 -7.02 -22.64 10.94
C THR A 2 -6.01 -21.54 10.71
N GLU A 3 -5.58 -21.43 9.45
CA GLU A 3 -4.72 -20.36 8.93
C GLU A 3 -5.22 -18.97 9.36
N GLU A 4 -4.33 -18.11 9.87
CA GLU A 4 -4.70 -16.76 10.29
C GLU A 4 -4.85 -15.85 9.07
N ILE A 5 -6.10 -15.50 8.74
CA ILE A 5 -6.40 -14.55 7.68
C ILE A 5 -6.26 -13.13 8.21
N ILE A 6 -5.31 -12.37 7.67
CA ILE A 6 -5.09 -10.97 8.02
C ILE A 6 -6.13 -10.07 7.34
N ARG A 7 -6.29 -10.20 6.01
CA ARG A 7 -7.26 -9.41 5.25
C ARG A 7 -7.59 -10.02 3.88
N LYS A 8 -8.72 -9.61 3.31
CA LYS A 8 -9.07 -9.83 1.91
C LYS A 8 -8.84 -8.55 1.11
N THR A 9 -8.36 -8.68 -0.11
CA THR A 9 -8.05 -7.54 -0.98
C THR A 9 -8.19 -7.94 -2.46
N THR A 10 -7.89 -7.01 -3.36
CA THR A 10 -7.82 -7.25 -4.79
C THR A 10 -6.36 -7.11 -5.22
N SER A 11 -5.86 -8.08 -5.97
CA SER A 11 -4.52 -8.07 -6.57
C SER A 11 -4.63 -8.11 -8.09
N ILE A 12 -3.50 -8.20 -8.78
CA ILE A 12 -3.40 -8.26 -10.24
C ILE A 12 -2.87 -9.64 -10.66
N CYS A 13 -3.49 -10.24 -11.67
CA CYS A 13 -2.97 -11.45 -12.30
C CYS A 13 -1.63 -11.15 -13.00
N PRO A 14 -0.56 -11.91 -12.75
CA PRO A 14 0.75 -11.64 -13.36
C PRO A 14 0.77 -11.89 -14.89
N GLU A 15 -0.18 -12.65 -15.42
CA GLU A 15 -0.26 -13.00 -16.84
C GLU A 15 -1.14 -12.01 -17.63
N CYS A 16 -2.42 -11.89 -17.27
CA CYS A 16 -3.38 -11.07 -18.02
C CYS A 16 -3.65 -9.67 -17.42
N LEU A 17 -2.99 -9.33 -16.30
CA LEU A 17 -3.12 -8.05 -15.60
C LEU A 17 -4.55 -7.69 -15.13
N GLN A 18 -5.46 -8.66 -15.13
CA GLN A 18 -6.81 -8.45 -14.63
C GLN A 18 -6.85 -8.39 -13.10
N PRO A 19 -7.72 -7.55 -12.52
CA PRO A 19 -7.95 -7.54 -11.08
C PRO A 19 -8.60 -8.85 -10.63
N ILE A 20 -8.01 -9.47 -9.61
CA ILE A 20 -8.41 -10.78 -9.07
C ILE A 20 -8.49 -10.75 -7.54
N PRO A 21 -9.41 -11.53 -6.92
CA PRO A 21 -9.50 -11.61 -5.47
C PRO A 21 -8.22 -12.20 -4.88
N ALA A 22 -7.79 -11.65 -3.75
CA ALA A 22 -6.62 -12.08 -3.02
C ALA A 22 -6.88 -12.11 -1.51
N THR A 23 -6.23 -13.05 -0.84
CA THR A 23 -6.27 -13.18 0.63
C THR A 23 -4.86 -13.12 1.16
N VAL A 24 -4.63 -12.23 2.14
CA VAL A 24 -3.38 -12.11 2.88
C VAL A 24 -3.51 -12.87 4.20
N TYR A 25 -2.55 -13.73 4.50
CA TYR A 25 -2.59 -14.65 5.63
C TYR A 25 -1.19 -14.89 6.21
N VAL A 26 -1.13 -15.40 7.43
CA VAL A 26 0.11 -15.92 8.04
C VAL A 26 0.21 -17.41 7.72
N ASP A 27 1.30 -17.80 7.06
CA ASP A 27 1.58 -19.18 6.69
C ASP A 27 2.06 -19.98 7.92
N GLU A 28 1.38 -21.09 8.23
CA GLU A 28 1.64 -21.86 9.47
C GLU A 28 3.02 -22.54 9.47
N GLU A 29 3.59 -22.87 8.31
CA GLU A 29 4.86 -23.58 8.22
C GLU A 29 6.05 -22.62 8.33
N THR A 30 5.96 -21.46 7.69
CA THR A 30 7.06 -20.48 7.62
C THR A 30 6.93 -19.33 8.60
N ASN A 31 5.73 -19.12 9.17
CA ASN A 31 5.36 -17.94 9.94
C ASN A 31 5.56 -16.62 9.15
N TRP A 32 5.46 -16.66 7.82
CA TRP A 32 5.56 -15.49 6.96
C TRP A 32 4.18 -14.95 6.58
N VAL A 33 4.12 -13.68 6.20
CA VAL A 33 2.92 -13.10 5.60
C VAL A 33 2.92 -13.38 4.11
N MET A 34 1.94 -14.16 3.69
CA MET A 34 1.76 -14.59 2.31
C MET A 34 0.46 -14.02 1.73
N MET A 35 0.42 -13.86 0.41
CA MET A 35 -0.80 -13.56 -0.34
C MET A 35 -1.09 -14.71 -1.28
N ARG A 36 -2.31 -15.23 -1.28
CA ARG A 36 -2.82 -16.10 -2.34
C ARG A 36 -3.83 -15.37 -3.20
N LYS A 37 -3.77 -15.62 -4.51
CA LYS A 37 -4.67 -15.03 -5.50
C LYS A 37 -5.02 -16.07 -6.56
N HIS A 38 -6.25 -16.01 -7.08
CA HIS A 38 -6.74 -16.97 -8.07
C HIS A 38 -7.29 -16.23 -9.30
N CYS A 39 -6.70 -16.52 -10.46
CA CYS A 39 -7.21 -16.10 -11.76
C CYS A 39 -7.95 -17.27 -12.41
N LYS A 40 -9.15 -17.03 -12.92
CA LYS A 40 -9.95 -18.06 -13.59
C LYS A 40 -9.25 -18.69 -14.79
N ASP A 41 -8.42 -17.91 -15.49
CA ASP A 41 -7.77 -18.33 -16.72
C ASP A 41 -6.35 -18.86 -16.50
N HIS A 42 -5.63 -18.34 -15.48
CA HIS A 42 -4.21 -18.63 -15.26
C HIS A 42 -3.91 -19.38 -13.94
N GLY A 43 -4.94 -19.71 -13.15
CA GLY A 43 -4.81 -20.52 -11.94
C GLY A 43 -4.43 -19.74 -10.69
N GLU A 44 -3.79 -20.43 -9.75
CA GLU A 44 -3.41 -19.89 -8.44
C GLU A 44 -1.98 -19.37 -8.41
N PHE A 45 -1.79 -18.29 -7.66
CA PHE A 45 -0.49 -17.70 -7.40
C PHE A 45 -0.33 -17.42 -5.91
N LYS A 46 0.90 -17.50 -5.42
CA LYS A 46 1.29 -17.14 -4.06
C LYS A 46 2.44 -16.15 -4.10
N ASP A 47 2.33 -15.07 -3.35
CA ASP A 47 3.36 -14.04 -3.20
C ASP A 47 3.76 -13.93 -1.72
N LYS A 48 5.06 -13.76 -1.44
CA LYS A 48 5.55 -13.43 -0.10
C LYS A 48 5.51 -11.92 0.10
N LEU A 49 4.85 -11.45 1.16
CA LEU A 49 4.75 -10.02 1.46
C LEU A 49 5.71 -9.58 2.56
N SER A 50 5.82 -10.35 3.64
CA SER A 50 6.70 -10.06 4.78
C SER A 50 7.17 -11.36 5.43
N ILE A 51 8.34 -11.31 6.07
CA ILE A 51 8.87 -12.41 6.90
C ILE A 51 8.46 -12.28 8.37
N ASP A 52 7.94 -11.13 8.77
CA ASP A 52 7.53 -10.82 10.14
C ASP A 52 6.04 -10.43 10.16
N PRO A 53 5.15 -11.29 10.70
CA PRO A 53 3.74 -11.00 10.83
C PRO A 53 3.40 -9.89 11.82
N GLU A 54 4.16 -9.74 12.90
CA GLU A 54 3.91 -8.71 13.92
C GLU A 54 4.25 -7.34 13.36
N GLU A 55 5.40 -7.20 12.70
CA GLU A 55 5.78 -5.97 12.01
C GLU A 55 4.76 -5.60 10.92
N TYR A 56 4.36 -6.57 10.09
CA TYR A 56 3.39 -6.32 9.02
C TYR A 56 2.04 -5.82 9.57
N LYS A 57 1.56 -6.39 10.68
CA LYS A 57 0.33 -5.94 11.36
C LYS A 57 0.52 -4.55 11.97
N TRP A 58 1.62 -4.32 12.67
CA TRP A 58 1.94 -3.03 13.27
C TRP A 58 2.01 -1.90 12.22
N GLN A 59 2.61 -2.14 11.06
CA GLN A 59 2.68 -1.14 9.98
C GLN A 59 1.30 -0.69 9.47
N MET A 60 0.29 -1.56 9.54
CA MET A 60 -1.08 -1.20 9.12
C MET A 60 -1.77 -0.25 10.09
N ASP A 61 -1.39 -0.29 11.37
CA ASP A 61 -2.01 0.52 12.45
C ASP A 61 -1.10 1.68 12.90
N TYR A 62 0.18 1.68 12.53
CA TYR A 62 1.20 2.60 13.04
C TYR A 62 0.81 4.07 12.94
N THR A 63 0.28 4.49 11.79
CA THR A 63 -0.09 5.89 11.54
C THR A 63 -1.23 6.36 12.45
N ASP A 64 -2.12 5.45 12.82
CA ASP A 64 -3.21 5.72 13.76
C ASP A 64 -2.67 5.71 15.19
N LEU A 65 -1.77 4.76 15.54
CA LEU A 65 -1.12 4.67 16.86
C LEU A 65 -0.36 5.95 17.24
N VAL A 66 0.34 6.57 16.29
CA VAL A 66 1.09 7.83 16.53
C VAL A 66 0.25 9.09 16.29
N ASN A 67 -1.06 8.94 16.10
CA ASN A 67 -1.99 10.03 15.78
C ASN A 67 -1.59 10.86 14.54
N SER A 68 -0.82 10.28 13.60
CA SER A 68 -0.37 10.99 12.38
C SER A 68 -1.53 11.23 11.40
N THR A 69 -2.62 10.49 11.53
CA THR A 69 -3.84 10.60 10.72
C THR A 69 -4.96 11.35 11.44
N VAL A 70 -4.80 11.66 12.74
CA VAL A 70 -5.81 12.33 13.54
C VAL A 70 -5.93 13.78 13.07
N ASN A 71 -7.11 14.11 12.54
CA ASN A 71 -7.45 15.42 11.94
C ASN A 71 -6.69 15.77 10.64
N ILE A 72 -5.93 14.86 10.05
CA ILE A 72 -5.26 15.06 8.77
C ILE A 72 -5.81 14.04 7.79
N SER A 73 -6.69 14.50 6.88
CA SER A 73 -7.04 13.69 5.73
C SER A 73 -5.77 13.46 4.91
N THR A 74 -5.41 12.21 4.71
CA THR A 74 -4.31 11.84 3.82
C THR A 74 -4.70 12.05 2.35
N GLN A 75 -5.97 12.34 2.06
CA GLN A 75 -6.42 12.75 0.75
C GLN A 75 -5.94 14.19 0.44
N PRO A 76 -5.28 14.43 -0.70
CA PRO A 76 -4.92 15.79 -1.12
C PRO A 76 -6.16 16.70 -1.18
N GLN A 77 -6.13 17.85 -0.51
CA GLN A 77 -7.25 18.81 -0.58
C GLN A 77 -7.12 19.80 -1.74
N ASN A 78 -5.89 20.11 -2.17
CA ASN A 78 -5.60 21.03 -3.25
C ASN A 78 -4.59 20.40 -4.21
N VAL A 79 -5.00 20.19 -5.45
CA VAL A 79 -4.15 19.68 -6.53
C VAL A 79 -4.43 20.51 -7.78
N SER A 80 -3.38 20.94 -8.48
CA SER A 80 -3.46 21.88 -9.61
C SER A 80 -4.38 21.39 -10.75
N THR A 81 -4.54 20.08 -10.90
CA THR A 81 -5.36 19.45 -11.93
C THR A 81 -6.75 18.99 -11.45
N GLY A 82 -7.09 19.22 -10.18
CA GLY A 82 -8.28 18.66 -9.53
C GLY A 82 -8.19 17.15 -9.22
N ILE A 83 -8.99 16.70 -8.26
CA ILE A 83 -9.18 15.27 -7.94
C ILE A 83 -10.17 14.68 -8.96
N LYS A 84 -9.78 13.58 -9.63
CA LYS A 84 -10.63 12.89 -10.60
C LYS A 84 -11.61 11.95 -9.89
N LYS A 85 -12.88 11.96 -10.30
CA LYS A 85 -13.86 10.95 -9.87
C LYS A 85 -13.52 9.59 -10.46
N SER A 86 -13.67 8.53 -9.67
CA SER A 86 -13.51 7.16 -10.15
C SER A 86 -14.69 6.76 -11.05
N LYS A 87 -14.41 6.09 -12.17
CA LYS A 87 -15.41 5.55 -13.11
C LYS A 87 -15.27 4.04 -13.27
N ASN A 88 -14.05 3.58 -13.53
CA ASN A 88 -13.67 2.19 -13.77
C ASN A 88 -13.02 1.54 -12.53
N GLY A 89 -12.64 2.33 -11.51
CA GLY A 89 -12.07 1.84 -10.26
C GLY A 89 -10.57 1.55 -10.34
N CYS A 90 -10.00 1.06 -9.24
CA CYS A 90 -8.60 0.61 -9.21
C CYS A 90 -8.45 -0.70 -10.00
N PRO A 91 -7.40 -0.86 -10.84
CA PRO A 91 -6.28 0.06 -11.07
C PRO A 91 -6.49 1.07 -12.22
N TYR A 92 -7.61 0.99 -12.94
CA TYR A 92 -7.85 1.73 -14.19
C TYR A 92 -7.92 3.25 -14.04
N ASP A 93 -8.33 3.72 -12.86
CA ASP A 93 -8.37 5.16 -12.53
C ASP A 93 -7.30 5.58 -11.51
N CYS A 94 -6.29 4.74 -11.25
CA CYS A 94 -5.22 5.07 -10.29
C CYS A 94 -4.44 6.32 -10.74
N GLY A 95 -4.17 7.20 -9.79
CA GLY A 95 -3.60 8.54 -10.00
C GLY A 95 -4.12 9.47 -8.90
N ILE A 96 -4.38 10.74 -9.20
CA ILE A 96 -5.04 11.69 -8.30
C ILE A 96 -6.57 11.46 -8.31
N CYS A 97 -7.01 10.25 -7.93
CA CYS A 97 -8.42 9.90 -7.80
C CYS A 97 -8.94 10.12 -6.38
N GLU A 98 -10.24 10.00 -6.15
CA GLU A 98 -10.84 10.19 -4.82
C GLU A 98 -10.31 9.21 -3.75
N ASN A 99 -9.83 8.04 -4.16
CA ASN A 99 -9.21 7.07 -3.25
C ASN A 99 -7.70 7.29 -3.04
N HIS A 100 -7.11 8.31 -3.68
CA HIS A 100 -5.69 8.62 -3.54
C HIS A 100 -5.40 9.21 -2.16
N LYS A 101 -4.63 8.46 -1.37
CA LYS A 101 -4.14 8.87 -0.05
C LYS A 101 -2.63 9.09 -0.13
N SER A 102 -2.19 10.30 0.14
CA SER A 102 -0.79 10.74 0.21
C SER A 102 -0.37 10.95 1.67
N ALA A 103 -0.48 9.91 2.50
CA ALA A 103 0.19 9.92 3.79
C ALA A 103 1.69 9.73 3.53
N PRO A 104 2.59 10.56 4.09
CA PRO A 104 4.01 10.28 4.00
C PRO A 104 4.31 8.99 4.77
N CYS A 105 4.44 7.86 4.08
CA CYS A 105 4.80 6.58 4.70
C CYS A 105 6.31 6.43 4.87
N ILE A 106 7.13 7.08 4.03
CA ILE A 106 8.59 7.05 4.09
C ILE A 106 9.12 8.42 3.63
N CYS A 107 9.88 9.09 4.50
CA CYS A 107 10.62 10.30 4.14
C CYS A 107 12.00 9.90 3.64
N LEU A 108 12.31 10.18 2.38
CA LEU A 108 13.65 10.03 1.83
C LEU A 108 14.36 11.39 1.93
N ILE A 109 15.40 11.47 2.74
CA ILE A 109 16.21 12.68 2.94
C ILE A 109 17.62 12.39 2.46
N ASP A 110 18.02 13.05 1.37
CA ASP A 110 19.40 13.04 0.92
C ASP A 110 20.22 14.05 1.73
N VAL A 111 20.96 13.55 2.72
CA VAL A 111 21.80 14.38 3.59
C VAL A 111 23.16 14.60 2.95
N THR A 112 23.54 15.85 2.75
CA THR A 112 24.90 16.27 2.40
C THR A 112 25.50 17.13 3.51
N ASN A 113 26.82 17.36 3.47
CA ASN A 113 27.52 18.24 4.42
C ASN A 113 27.04 19.70 4.41
N ARG A 114 26.18 20.09 3.46
CA ARG A 114 25.58 21.45 3.37
C ARG A 114 24.13 21.48 3.85
N CYS A 115 23.55 20.34 4.24
CA CYS A 115 22.15 20.26 4.65
C CYS A 115 21.90 21.09 5.92
N ASN A 116 20.96 22.02 5.83
CA ASN A 116 20.49 22.85 6.94
C ASN A 116 18.95 22.84 7.09
N LEU A 117 18.26 21.92 6.41
CA LEU A 117 16.80 21.75 6.41
C LEU A 117 15.98 22.98 5.96
N ALA A 118 16.60 23.97 5.31
CA ALA A 118 15.92 25.20 4.88
C ALA A 118 15.44 25.16 3.41
N CYS A 119 15.53 24.02 2.73
CA CYS A 119 15.14 23.93 1.33
C CYS A 119 13.61 23.96 1.20
N PRO A 120 13.04 24.76 0.26
CA PRO A 120 11.59 24.81 0.04
C PRO A 120 11.05 23.56 -0.66
N ILE A 121 11.94 22.73 -1.21
CA ILE A 121 11.63 21.51 -1.97
C ILE A 121 12.76 20.50 -1.70
N CYS A 122 12.43 19.22 -1.50
CA CYS A 122 13.40 18.15 -1.46
C CYS A 122 13.75 17.71 -2.89
N PHE A 123 15.04 17.68 -3.23
CA PHE A 123 15.53 17.08 -4.46
C PHE A 123 16.06 15.69 -4.12
N ALA A 124 15.53 14.67 -4.80
CA ALA A 124 16.19 13.36 -4.89
C ALA A 124 17.02 13.38 -6.18
N ASN A 125 18.31 13.06 -6.09
CA ASN A 125 19.21 13.06 -7.25
C ASN A 125 19.18 11.72 -7.99
#